data_AF-A0A212CVY2-F1
#
_entry.id   AF-A0A212CVY2-F1
#
_cell.length_a   1.000
_cell.length_b   1.000
_cell.length_c   1.000
_cell.angle_alpha   90.00
_cell.angle_beta   90.00
_cell.angle_gamma   90.00
#
_symmetry.space_group_name_H-M   'P 1'
#
loop_
_entity.id
_entity.type
_entity.pdbx_description
1 polymer ?
#
loop_
_entity_poly.entity_id
_entity_poly.type
_entity_poly.pdbx_seq_one_letter_code
_entity_poly.pdbx_strand_id
1 'polypeptide(L)'
;MVSTVHPRTQAFRSRLPSADGRIAEWLTFDNMHHQWLLLAACFWVLFMFMVASKFITLTFKDPDGSLKTYFKFFIVRDPFERLISAFKDKFVHNPRFEPWYKHEIAPGIIRKYRRNRTETRGIQFEDFVRYLGDPNHRWLDLQFGDHIIHWVTYVELCAPCEITYSVVGHHETLEDDAPYILREAGIDHLVSYPTIPLGITAYNRTKVERYFLGISKRDIRRLYARFEGDFKLFGYQKPEFLLN
;
A
#
# COMPACT_ATOMS: atom_id res chain seq x y z
N MET A 1 -79.80 -22.27 2.95
CA MET A 1 -80.37 -22.49 4.31
C MET A 1 -79.23 -22.29 5.29
N VAL A 2 -79.22 -21.16 6.01
CA VAL A 2 -79.70 -21.04 7.43
C VAL A 2 -78.82 -21.92 8.33
N SER A 3 -78.13 -21.46 9.38
CA SER A 3 -78.08 -20.18 10.05
C SER A 3 -76.85 -20.13 10.97
N THR A 4 -76.38 -18.92 11.19
CA THR A 4 -75.93 -18.31 12.46
C THR A 4 -76.04 -19.15 13.75
N VAL A 5 -75.11 -18.96 14.69
CA VAL A 5 -75.34 -18.23 15.96
C VAL A 5 -74.08 -18.25 16.85
N HIS A 6 -73.69 -17.06 17.31
CA HIS A 6 -72.76 -16.75 18.41
C HIS A 6 -73.37 -17.14 19.77
N PRO A 7 -72.60 -17.35 20.84
CA PRO A 7 -72.73 -16.36 21.91
C PRO A 7 -71.45 -16.05 22.72
N ARG A 8 -71.49 -14.83 23.26
CA ARG A 8 -70.66 -14.26 24.33
C ARG A 8 -70.81 -15.01 25.65
N THR A 9 -69.81 -14.95 26.52
CA THR A 9 -69.90 -14.60 27.97
C THR A 9 -68.50 -14.58 28.56
N GLN A 10 -67.99 -13.41 28.95
CA GLN A 10 -68.01 -12.79 30.30
C GLN A 10 -66.86 -13.25 31.22
N ALA A 11 -66.22 -12.23 31.78
CA ALA A 11 -64.99 -12.25 32.53
C ALA A 11 -65.18 -12.71 33.98
N PHE A 12 -64.14 -13.32 34.54
CA PHE A 12 -63.91 -13.40 35.98
C PHE A 12 -62.53 -12.84 36.31
N ARG A 13 -62.50 -11.90 37.25
CA ARG A 13 -61.31 -11.19 37.72
C ARG A 13 -60.87 -11.85 39.03
N SER A 14 -59.69 -12.46 39.06
CA SER A 14 -59.00 -12.82 40.30
C SER A 14 -57.71 -12.01 40.40
N ARG A 15 -57.56 -11.28 41.51
CA ARG A 15 -56.32 -10.62 41.93
C ARG A 15 -55.34 -11.66 42.42
N LEU A 16 -54.04 -11.46 42.17
CA LEU A 16 -52.90 -11.89 43.00
C LEU A 16 -51.63 -11.14 42.50
N PRO A 17 -50.51 -11.12 43.26
CA PRO A 17 -49.94 -9.92 43.88
C PRO A 17 -48.79 -9.27 43.09
N SER A 18 -48.38 -8.09 43.55
CA SER A 18 -47.20 -7.35 43.09
C SER A 18 -45.94 -8.22 43.09
N ALA A 19 -45.28 -8.30 41.93
CA ALA A 19 -43.97 -8.92 41.78
C ALA A 19 -42.92 -7.88 41.36
N ASP A 20 -41.93 -7.75 42.25
CA ASP A 20 -40.69 -7.00 42.17
C ASP A 20 -39.88 -7.24 40.87
N GLY A 21 -39.59 -6.16 40.14
CA GLY A 21 -38.23 -5.65 39.93
C GLY A 21 -37.08 -6.53 39.38
N ARG A 22 -37.27 -7.73 38.84
CA ARG A 22 -36.13 -8.58 38.39
C ARG A 22 -36.31 -9.35 37.06
N ILE A 23 -36.85 -8.68 36.03
CA ILE A 23 -36.92 -9.26 34.66
C ILE A 23 -36.11 -8.44 33.63
N ALA A 24 -35.58 -7.27 34.01
CA ALA A 24 -34.83 -6.41 33.10
C ALA A 24 -33.34 -6.77 32.92
N GLU A 25 -32.75 -7.60 33.78
CA GLU A 25 -31.30 -7.89 33.76
C GLU A 25 -30.90 -9.09 32.90
N TRP A 26 -31.82 -9.97 32.52
CA TRP A 26 -31.49 -11.15 31.70
C TRP A 26 -31.55 -10.88 30.19
N LEU A 27 -32.23 -9.80 29.77
CA LEU A 27 -32.29 -9.38 28.36
C LEU A 27 -31.09 -8.51 27.93
N THR A 28 -30.25 -8.07 28.87
CA THR A 28 -29.07 -7.25 28.59
C THR A 28 -27.79 -8.07 28.46
N PHE A 29 -27.73 -9.28 29.04
CA PHE A 29 -26.53 -10.11 29.00
C PHE A 29 -26.35 -10.88 27.67
N ASP A 30 -27.46 -11.34 27.06
CA ASP A 30 -27.43 -12.05 25.77
C ASP A 30 -27.14 -11.13 24.56
N ASN A 31 -27.43 -9.84 24.71
CA ASN A 31 -27.23 -8.85 23.65
C ASN A 31 -25.76 -8.42 23.50
N MET A 32 -24.93 -8.57 24.54
CA MET A 32 -23.53 -8.15 24.47
C MET A 32 -22.65 -9.16 23.74
N HIS A 33 -22.87 -10.48 23.91
CA HIS A 33 -22.06 -11.50 23.24
C HIS A 33 -22.25 -11.50 21.70
N HIS A 34 -23.48 -11.21 21.23
CA HIS A 34 -23.74 -11.03 19.80
C HIS A 34 -23.08 -9.78 19.22
N GLN A 35 -22.99 -8.70 20.01
CA GLN A 35 -22.37 -7.44 19.58
C GLN A 35 -20.84 -7.57 19.45
N TRP A 36 -20.18 -8.32 20.33
CA TRP A 36 -18.74 -8.61 20.23
C TRP A 36 -18.40 -9.55 19.07
N LEU A 37 -19.24 -10.54 18.78
CA LEU A 37 -19.07 -11.44 17.63
C LEU A 37 -19.29 -10.72 16.29
N LEU A 38 -20.26 -9.80 16.21
CA LEU A 38 -20.49 -8.96 15.04
C LEU A 38 -19.34 -7.96 14.80
N LEU A 39 -18.78 -7.38 15.87
CA LEU A 39 -17.61 -6.50 15.76
C LEU A 39 -16.35 -7.28 15.33
N ALA A 40 -16.13 -8.48 15.86
CA ALA A 40 -15.03 -9.34 15.44
C ALA A 40 -15.20 -9.81 13.99
N ALA A 41 -16.42 -10.18 13.56
CA ALA A 41 -16.72 -10.54 12.18
C ALA A 41 -16.53 -9.35 11.22
N CYS A 42 -16.99 -8.15 11.60
CA CYS A 42 -16.74 -6.93 10.82
C CYS A 42 -15.24 -6.61 10.74
N PHE A 43 -14.48 -6.81 11.81
CA PHE A 43 -13.03 -6.58 11.81
C PHE A 43 -12.30 -7.60 10.94
N TRP A 44 -12.71 -8.87 10.95
CA TRP A 44 -12.16 -9.91 10.07
C TRP A 44 -12.53 -9.69 8.60
N VAL A 45 -13.75 -9.24 8.30
CA VAL A 45 -14.17 -8.88 6.94
C VAL A 45 -13.40 -7.65 6.46
N LEU A 46 -13.28 -6.61 7.27
CA LEU A 46 -12.48 -5.41 6.94
C LEU A 46 -10.98 -5.72 6.81
N PHE A 47 -10.45 -6.63 7.63
CA PHE A 47 -9.06 -7.11 7.54
C PHE A 47 -8.82 -7.92 6.25
N MET A 48 -9.75 -8.79 5.86
CA MET A 48 -9.70 -9.50 4.58
C MET A 48 -9.86 -8.54 3.38
N PHE A 49 -10.70 -7.52 3.49
CA PHE A 49 -10.84 -6.48 2.46
C PHE A 49 -9.59 -5.57 2.37
N MET A 50 -8.90 -5.30 3.49
CA MET A 50 -7.63 -4.55 3.48
C MET A 50 -6.48 -5.33 2.85
N VAL A 51 -6.45 -6.66 3.01
CA VAL A 51 -5.44 -7.52 2.37
C VAL A 51 -5.71 -7.69 0.86
N ALA A 52 -6.99 -7.72 0.45
CA ALA A 52 -7.36 -7.90 -0.95
C ALA A 52 -7.31 -6.63 -1.82
N SER A 53 -7.34 -5.43 -1.23
CA SER A 53 -7.45 -4.16 -1.98
C SER A 53 -6.09 -3.51 -2.33
N LYS A 54 -4.96 -4.15 -1.99
CA LYS A 54 -3.62 -3.54 -2.13
C LYS A 54 -2.86 -3.83 -3.41
N PHE A 55 -3.50 -4.45 -4.39
CA PHE A 55 -2.97 -4.52 -5.74
C PHE A 55 -3.87 -3.69 -6.65
N ILE A 56 -3.40 -2.50 -7.05
CA ILE A 56 -3.83 -1.96 -8.35
C ILE A 56 -3.11 -2.81 -9.40
N THR A 57 -3.58 -4.04 -9.55
CA THR A 57 -3.51 -4.76 -10.80
C THR A 57 -4.87 -4.52 -11.42
N LEU A 58 -4.92 -3.95 -12.63
CA LEU A 58 -6.15 -3.91 -13.41
C LEU A 58 -6.49 -5.35 -13.82
N THR A 59 -6.97 -6.16 -12.87
CA THR A 59 -7.49 -7.51 -13.13
C THR A 59 -8.97 -7.38 -13.44
N PHE A 60 -9.30 -7.33 -14.72
CA PHE A 60 -10.67 -7.58 -15.19
C PHE A 60 -11.01 -9.02 -14.81
N LYS A 61 -12.01 -9.27 -13.96
CA LYS A 61 -12.27 -10.60 -13.37
C LYS A 61 -13.06 -11.50 -14.34
N ASP A 62 -12.53 -12.68 -14.68
CA ASP A 62 -13.29 -13.78 -15.31
C ASP A 62 -13.78 -14.79 -14.23
N PRO A 63 -14.90 -15.51 -14.44
CA PRO A 63 -15.57 -16.33 -13.42
C PRO A 63 -14.81 -17.55 -12.89
N ASP A 64 -13.73 -17.95 -13.55
CA ASP A 64 -13.01 -19.21 -13.30
C ASP A 64 -11.83 -19.08 -12.32
N GLY A 65 -11.53 -17.87 -11.83
CA GLY A 65 -10.57 -17.63 -10.74
C GLY A 65 -9.11 -17.95 -11.09
N SER A 66 -8.81 -18.18 -12.36
CA SER A 66 -7.46 -18.49 -12.83
C SER A 66 -6.69 -17.20 -13.16
N LEU A 67 -5.56 -16.97 -12.50
CA LEU A 67 -4.63 -15.88 -12.88
C LEU A 67 -3.93 -16.13 -14.23
N LYS A 68 -4.21 -17.22 -14.94
CA LYS A 68 -3.50 -17.60 -16.18
C LYS A 68 -3.99 -16.84 -17.43
N THR A 69 -5.11 -16.14 -17.36
CA THR A 69 -5.79 -15.52 -18.51
C THR A 69 -5.71 -13.98 -18.55
N TYR A 70 -5.16 -13.34 -17.51
CA TYR A 70 -5.06 -11.88 -17.49
C TYR A 70 -3.83 -11.34 -18.19
N PHE A 71 -4.01 -10.25 -18.95
CA PHE A 71 -2.92 -9.40 -19.39
C PHE A 71 -2.27 -8.72 -18.17
N LYS A 72 -1.00 -9.01 -17.91
CA LYS A 72 -0.28 -8.52 -16.73
C LYS A 72 0.86 -7.63 -17.18
N PHE A 73 0.88 -6.41 -16.68
CA PHE A 73 2.01 -5.52 -16.90
C PHE A 73 2.37 -4.80 -15.62
N PHE A 74 3.60 -4.31 -15.55
CA PHE A 74 4.02 -3.36 -14.53
C PHE A 74 5.13 -2.47 -15.10
N ILE A 75 5.28 -1.30 -14.47
CA ILE A 75 6.25 -0.29 -14.89
C ILE A 75 7.36 -0.21 -13.84
N VAL A 76 8.59 -0.39 -14.28
CA VAL A 76 9.79 -0.23 -13.47
C VAL A 76 10.39 1.16 -13.65
N ARG A 77 11.22 1.60 -12.71
CA ARG A 77 11.93 2.88 -12.77
C ARG A 77 13.33 2.67 -12.25
N ASP A 78 14.30 3.48 -12.70
CA ASP A 78 15.65 3.46 -12.13
C ASP A 78 15.56 3.46 -10.59
N PRO A 79 16.20 2.50 -9.90
CA PRO A 79 15.96 2.32 -8.47
C PRO A 79 16.27 3.57 -7.64
N PHE A 80 17.29 4.36 -7.99
CA PHE A 80 17.64 5.55 -7.21
C PHE A 80 16.73 6.74 -7.52
N GLU A 81 16.34 6.92 -8.78
CA GLU A 81 15.28 7.84 -9.17
C GLU A 81 13.95 7.54 -8.47
N ARG A 82 13.58 6.26 -8.38
CA ARG A 82 12.37 5.80 -7.69
C ARG A 82 12.40 6.18 -6.21
N LEU A 83 13.52 5.96 -5.53
CA LEU A 83 13.69 6.34 -4.13
C LEU A 83 13.64 7.85 -3.91
N ILE A 84 14.26 8.64 -4.80
CA ILE A 84 14.16 10.11 -4.75
C ILE A 84 12.71 10.55 -4.95
N SER A 85 12.00 9.96 -5.91
CA SER A 85 10.59 10.25 -6.17
C SER A 85 9.72 9.92 -4.95
N ALA A 86 9.90 8.74 -4.35
CA ALA A 86 9.20 8.33 -3.15
C ALA A 86 9.49 9.27 -1.97
N PHE A 87 10.75 9.64 -1.77
CA PHE A 87 11.12 10.57 -0.70
C PHE A 87 10.44 11.94 -0.88
N LYS A 88 10.43 12.47 -2.10
CA LYS A 88 9.75 13.73 -2.42
C LYS A 88 8.24 13.63 -2.24
N ASP A 89 7.60 12.57 -2.73
CA ASP A 89 6.16 12.37 -2.61
C ASP A 89 5.74 12.26 -1.15
N LYS A 90 6.47 11.46 -0.35
CA LYS A 90 6.04 11.08 1.00
C LYS A 90 6.48 12.04 2.11
N PHE A 91 7.69 12.59 2.01
CA PHE A 91 8.26 13.39 3.09
C PHE A 91 8.36 14.89 2.79
N VAL A 92 8.43 15.27 1.51
CA VAL A 92 8.60 16.68 1.12
C VAL A 92 7.28 17.34 0.78
N HIS A 93 6.52 16.78 -0.17
CA HIS A 93 5.28 17.38 -0.65
C HIS A 93 4.06 16.81 0.05
N ASN A 94 4.00 15.49 0.24
CA ASN A 94 2.87 14.75 0.82
C ASN A 94 1.50 15.21 0.29
N PRO A 95 1.28 15.17 -1.05
CA PRO A 95 0.08 15.74 -1.67
C PRO A 95 -1.21 15.03 -1.26
N ARG A 96 -1.09 13.79 -0.77
CA ARG A 96 -2.19 12.96 -0.28
C ARG A 96 -2.48 13.14 1.21
N PHE A 97 -1.75 14.03 1.89
CA PHE A 97 -1.89 14.30 3.32
C PHE A 97 -1.84 13.03 4.17
N GLU A 98 -0.86 12.16 3.91
CA GLU A 98 -0.66 10.89 4.61
C GLU A 98 0.13 11.15 5.92
N PRO A 99 -0.52 11.28 7.10
CA PRO A 99 0.11 11.82 8.31
C PRO A 99 1.21 10.92 8.89
N TRP A 100 1.09 9.60 8.74
CA TRP A 100 2.03 8.61 9.28
C TRP A 100 3.46 8.83 8.78
N TYR A 101 3.68 9.34 7.56
CA TYR A 101 5.03 9.66 7.08
C TYR A 101 5.70 10.74 7.93
N LYS A 102 4.94 11.74 8.36
CA LYS A 102 5.45 12.86 9.18
C LYS A 102 5.53 12.50 10.66
N HIS A 103 4.55 11.78 11.18
CA HIS A 103 4.37 11.60 12.62
C HIS A 103 4.97 10.30 13.17
N GLU A 104 5.16 9.28 12.32
CA GLU A 104 5.62 7.96 12.76
C GLU A 104 6.90 7.55 12.04
N ILE A 105 6.87 7.53 10.71
CA ILE A 105 7.95 7.01 9.87
C ILE A 105 9.18 7.91 9.92
N ALA A 106 9.01 9.21 9.61
CA ALA A 106 10.13 10.14 9.63
C ALA A 106 10.81 10.23 11.01
N PRO A 107 10.08 10.38 12.14
CA PRO A 107 10.69 10.37 13.45
C PRO A 107 11.40 9.05 13.80
N GLY A 108 10.85 7.90 13.38
CA GLY A 108 11.49 6.60 13.56
C GLY A 108 12.83 6.50 12.84
N ILE A 109 12.86 6.93 11.57
CA ILE A 109 14.07 6.97 10.75
C ILE A 109 15.09 7.95 11.33
N ILE A 110 14.69 9.20 11.62
CA ILE A 110 15.59 10.24 12.16
C ILE A 110 16.22 9.76 13.46
N ARG A 111 15.43 9.21 14.39
CA ARG A 111 15.90 8.77 15.70
C ARG A 111 17.01 7.73 15.61
N LYS A 112 16.92 6.80 14.65
CA LYS A 112 17.89 5.71 14.49
C LYS A 112 19.09 6.10 13.61
N TYR A 113 18.89 6.87 12.55
CA TYR A 113 19.89 7.03 11.49
C TYR A 113 20.52 8.43 11.35
N ARG A 114 19.97 9.46 12.01
CA ARG A 114 20.53 10.82 11.97
C ARG A 114 21.90 10.84 12.66
N ARG A 115 22.96 11.11 11.88
CA ARG A 115 24.33 11.25 12.43
C ARG A 115 24.49 12.56 13.21
N ASN A 116 24.09 13.67 12.60
CA ASN A 116 24.18 14.97 13.26
C ASN A 116 22.96 15.24 14.15
N ARG A 117 23.10 15.04 15.46
CA ARG A 117 22.01 15.25 16.43
C ARG A 117 21.65 16.71 16.66
N THR A 118 22.50 17.66 16.23
CA THR A 118 22.17 19.09 16.30
C THR A 118 21.31 19.56 15.14
N GLU A 119 21.16 18.75 14.10
CA GLU A 119 20.29 19.06 12.96
C GLU A 119 18.82 18.94 13.36
N THR A 120 18.12 20.07 13.35
CA THR A 120 16.71 20.19 13.76
C THR A 120 15.73 20.17 12.59
N ARG A 121 16.22 20.23 11.33
CA ARG A 121 15.36 20.05 10.17
C ARG A 121 14.73 18.65 10.18
N GLY A 122 13.59 18.56 9.50
CA GLY A 122 12.88 17.30 9.26
C GLY A 122 13.75 16.24 8.58
N ILE A 123 13.15 15.11 8.23
CA ILE A 123 13.89 13.98 7.63
C ILE A 123 14.69 14.46 6.41
N GLN A 124 15.96 14.09 6.36
CA GLN A 124 16.84 14.36 5.23
C GLN A 124 16.95 13.12 4.35
N PHE A 125 17.23 13.31 3.07
CA PHE A 125 17.41 12.18 2.15
C PHE A 125 18.52 11.24 2.61
N GLU A 126 19.57 11.78 3.25
CA GLU A 126 20.64 10.97 3.81
C GLU A 126 20.18 10.03 4.94
N ASP A 127 19.22 10.45 5.78
CA ASP A 127 18.63 9.57 6.80
C ASP A 127 17.88 8.41 6.14
N PHE A 128 17.15 8.72 5.07
CA PHE A 128 16.41 7.74 4.29
C PHE A 128 17.33 6.74 3.60
N VAL A 129 18.43 7.19 2.99
CA VAL A 129 19.46 6.31 2.39
C VAL A 129 20.08 5.38 3.44
N ARG A 130 20.41 5.89 4.62
CA ARG A 130 20.95 5.07 5.71
C ARG A 130 19.97 4.03 6.23
N TYR A 131 18.70 4.42 6.37
CA TYR A 131 17.62 3.51 6.73
C TYR A 131 17.52 2.37 5.73
N LEU A 132 17.42 2.68 4.44
CA LEU A 132 17.24 1.67 3.42
C LEU A 132 18.45 0.76 3.27
N GLY A 133 19.67 1.27 3.47
CA GLY A 133 20.91 0.50 3.41
C GLY A 133 21.31 -0.23 4.70
N ASP A 134 20.56 -0.13 5.80
CA ASP A 134 20.88 -0.86 7.04
C ASP A 134 20.35 -2.30 6.96
N PRO A 135 21.19 -3.36 6.96
CA PRO A 135 20.70 -4.75 6.94
C PRO A 135 19.79 -5.10 8.13
N ASN A 136 19.80 -4.29 9.20
CA ASN A 136 18.93 -4.44 10.37
C ASN A 136 17.72 -3.49 10.35
N HIS A 137 17.31 -2.99 9.18
CA HIS A 137 16.15 -2.11 9.03
C HIS A 137 14.81 -2.84 9.31
N ARG A 138 14.78 -4.18 9.22
CA ARG A 138 13.57 -5.03 9.27
C ARG A 138 12.62 -4.75 10.44
N TRP A 139 13.15 -4.40 11.62
CA TRP A 139 12.29 -4.06 12.76
C TRP A 139 11.47 -2.79 12.52
N LEU A 140 12.06 -1.78 11.87
CA LEU A 140 11.35 -0.57 11.47
C LEU A 140 10.36 -0.85 10.34
N ASP A 141 10.73 -1.70 9.37
CA ASP A 141 9.81 -2.10 8.29
C ASP A 141 8.54 -2.75 8.85
N LEU A 142 8.68 -3.62 9.85
CA LEU A 142 7.53 -4.22 10.56
C LEU A 142 6.68 -3.17 11.29
N GLN A 143 7.31 -2.16 11.89
CA GLN A 143 6.61 -1.08 12.57
C GLN A 143 5.86 -0.17 11.58
N PHE A 144 6.48 0.15 10.44
CA PHE A 144 5.90 1.01 9.41
C PHE A 144 4.84 0.29 8.57
N GLY A 145 4.88 -1.05 8.54
CA GLY A 145 3.94 -1.89 7.82
C GLY A 145 3.86 -1.52 6.34
N ASP A 146 2.66 -1.57 5.79
CA ASP A 146 2.44 -1.42 4.35
C ASP A 146 2.77 -0.03 3.80
N HIS A 147 3.05 0.96 4.65
CA HIS A 147 3.45 2.30 4.20
C HIS A 147 4.83 2.31 3.54
N ILE A 148 5.61 1.25 3.66
CA ILE A 148 6.93 1.11 3.00
C ILE A 148 6.85 0.68 1.53
N ILE A 149 5.65 0.39 1.02
CA ILE A 149 5.42 -0.17 -0.32
C ILE A 149 6.13 0.60 -1.46
N HIS A 150 6.41 1.89 -1.27
CA HIS A 150 7.03 2.75 -2.27
C HIS A 150 8.55 2.58 -2.43
N TRP A 151 9.22 1.91 -1.49
CA TRP A 151 10.68 1.71 -1.50
C TRP A 151 11.09 0.27 -1.15
N VAL A 152 10.16 -0.70 -1.22
CA VAL A 152 10.49 -2.13 -1.33
C VAL A 152 11.03 -2.45 -2.71
N THR A 153 11.75 -3.56 -2.83
CA THR A 153 12.30 -4.02 -4.12
C THR A 153 11.19 -4.51 -5.04
N TYR A 154 11.43 -4.54 -6.35
CA TYR A 154 10.45 -5.11 -7.28
C TYR A 154 10.31 -6.62 -7.12
N VAL A 155 11.36 -7.31 -6.65
CA VAL A 155 11.29 -8.73 -6.30
C VAL A 155 10.26 -8.97 -5.20
N GLU A 156 10.27 -8.16 -4.14
CA GLU A 156 9.30 -8.24 -3.04
C GLU A 156 7.90 -7.76 -3.47
N LEU A 157 7.81 -6.71 -4.30
CA LEU A 157 6.53 -6.09 -4.62
C LEU A 157 5.75 -6.82 -5.73
N CYS A 158 6.47 -7.35 -6.72
CA CYS A 158 5.88 -7.84 -7.97
C CYS A 158 6.23 -9.30 -8.29
N ALA A 159 7.12 -9.94 -7.52
CA ALA A 159 7.53 -11.34 -7.74
C ALA A 159 7.76 -11.70 -9.24
N PRO A 160 8.55 -10.90 -9.99
CA PRO A 160 8.74 -11.07 -11.44
C PRO A 160 9.37 -12.41 -11.85
N CYS A 161 9.96 -13.14 -10.89
CA CYS A 161 10.48 -14.49 -11.10
C CYS A 161 9.40 -15.59 -11.01
N GLU A 162 8.26 -15.29 -10.37
CA GLU A 162 7.16 -16.24 -10.13
C GLU A 162 5.95 -15.94 -11.01
N ILE A 163 5.75 -14.66 -11.36
CA ILE A 163 4.65 -14.19 -12.18
C ILE A 163 5.12 -13.98 -13.62
N THR A 164 4.50 -14.67 -14.56
CA THR A 164 4.67 -14.39 -16.00
C THR A 164 3.92 -13.12 -16.36
N TYR A 165 4.67 -12.03 -16.58
CA TYR A 165 4.16 -10.76 -17.08
C TYR A 165 4.09 -10.76 -18.61
N SER A 166 3.03 -10.16 -19.15
CA SER A 166 2.87 -9.93 -20.59
C SER A 166 3.82 -8.83 -21.07
N VAL A 167 3.94 -7.75 -20.29
CA VAL A 167 4.83 -6.62 -20.60
C VAL A 167 5.46 -6.07 -19.33
N VAL A 168 6.74 -5.71 -19.39
CA VAL A 168 7.43 -4.90 -18.38
C VAL A 168 7.91 -3.64 -19.07
N GLY A 169 7.35 -2.49 -18.68
CA GLY A 169 7.73 -1.19 -19.25
C GLY A 169 8.63 -0.40 -18.31
N HIS A 170 9.28 0.64 -18.82
CA HIS A 170 10.15 1.53 -18.06
C HIS A 170 9.50 2.90 -17.92
N HIS A 171 9.59 3.47 -16.72
CA HIS A 171 9.06 4.80 -16.43
C HIS A 171 9.68 5.85 -17.36
N GLU A 172 10.96 5.67 -17.66
CA GLU A 172 11.75 6.56 -18.53
C GLU A 172 11.23 6.61 -19.98
N THR A 173 10.52 5.57 -20.43
CA THR A 173 9.97 5.40 -21.78
C THR A 173 8.45 5.29 -21.79
N LEU A 174 7.77 5.79 -20.74
CA LEU A 174 6.31 5.68 -20.59
C LEU A 174 5.51 6.23 -21.78
N GLU A 175 6.03 7.26 -22.47
CA GLU A 175 5.39 7.85 -23.65
C GLU A 175 5.27 6.82 -24.80
N ASP A 176 6.22 5.91 -24.92
CA ASP A 176 6.24 4.84 -25.93
C ASP A 176 5.62 3.54 -25.39
N ASP A 177 5.93 3.20 -24.13
CA ASP A 177 5.53 1.94 -23.50
C ASP A 177 4.03 1.89 -23.21
N ALA A 178 3.43 3.00 -22.77
CA ALA A 178 2.00 3.00 -22.43
C ALA A 178 1.12 2.73 -23.66
N PRO A 179 1.29 3.40 -24.82
CA PRO A 179 0.57 3.04 -26.04
C PRO A 179 0.79 1.59 -26.47
N TYR A 180 2.00 1.05 -26.33
CA TYR A 180 2.29 -0.35 -26.64
C TYR A 180 1.50 -1.30 -25.71
N ILE A 181 1.56 -1.07 -24.40
CA ILE A 181 0.84 -1.84 -23.39
C ILE A 181 -0.67 -1.84 -23.65
N LEU A 182 -1.25 -0.67 -24.00
CA LEU A 182 -2.68 -0.55 -24.28
C LEU A 182 -3.10 -1.32 -25.53
N ARG A 183 -2.24 -1.34 -26.57
CA ARG A 183 -2.46 -2.14 -27.79
C ARG A 183 -2.39 -3.64 -27.50
N GLU A 184 -1.37 -4.09 -26.78
CA GLU A 184 -1.20 -5.51 -26.42
C GLU A 184 -2.32 -6.00 -25.49
N ALA A 185 -2.88 -5.11 -24.67
CA ALA A 185 -4.06 -5.37 -23.86
C ALA A 185 -5.38 -5.32 -24.66
N GLY A 186 -5.35 -4.86 -25.92
CA GLY A 186 -6.53 -4.73 -26.78
C GLY A 186 -7.51 -3.63 -26.36
N ILE A 187 -7.06 -2.61 -25.64
CA ILE A 187 -7.91 -1.54 -25.08
C ILE A 187 -7.52 -0.13 -25.54
N ASP A 188 -6.59 -0.01 -26.49
CA ASP A 188 -6.14 1.25 -27.10
C ASP A 188 -7.26 2.03 -27.80
N HIS A 189 -8.35 1.35 -28.17
CA HIS A 189 -9.56 1.98 -28.71
C HIS A 189 -10.48 2.58 -27.63
N LEU A 190 -10.28 2.24 -26.35
CA LEU A 190 -11.08 2.72 -25.22
C LEU A 190 -10.38 3.84 -24.45
N VAL A 191 -9.06 3.73 -24.32
CA VAL A 191 -8.24 4.63 -23.50
C VAL A 191 -6.94 4.97 -24.20
N SER A 192 -6.42 6.16 -23.92
CA SER A 192 -5.12 6.61 -24.38
C SER A 192 -4.28 7.11 -23.21
N TYR A 193 -2.96 6.92 -23.28
CA TYR A 193 -2.06 7.58 -22.35
C TYR A 193 -2.10 9.10 -22.58
N PRO A 194 -2.26 9.93 -21.52
CA PRO A 194 -2.30 11.37 -21.69
C PRO A 194 -0.95 11.89 -22.19
N THR A 195 -0.97 12.96 -22.99
CA THR A 195 0.26 13.66 -23.36
C THR A 195 0.89 14.27 -22.12
N ILE A 196 2.06 13.78 -21.73
CA ILE A 196 2.86 14.34 -20.64
C ILE A 196 3.87 15.33 -21.23
N PRO A 197 4.16 16.45 -20.55
CA PRO A 197 5.26 17.32 -20.97
C PRO A 197 6.59 16.56 -21.09
N LEU A 198 7.29 16.79 -22.20
CA LEU A 198 8.57 16.15 -22.51
C LEU A 198 9.56 16.29 -21.36
N GLY A 199 10.20 15.16 -21.02
CA GLY A 199 11.29 15.11 -20.03
C GLY A 199 10.86 15.00 -18.56
N ILE A 200 9.56 14.95 -18.27
CA ILE A 200 9.08 14.65 -16.90
C ILE A 200 9.42 13.22 -16.48
N THR A 201 9.30 12.29 -17.42
CA THR A 201 9.50 10.85 -17.23
C THR A 201 10.95 10.42 -17.40
N ALA A 202 11.73 11.17 -18.20
CA ALA A 202 13.11 10.87 -18.53
C ALA A 202 14.04 10.80 -17.30
N TYR A 203 15.02 9.91 -17.39
CA TYR A 203 16.09 9.80 -16.39
C TYR A 203 16.89 11.10 -16.28
N ASN A 204 17.06 11.60 -15.06
CA ASN A 204 17.78 12.84 -14.79
C ASN A 204 18.97 12.59 -13.87
N ARG A 205 20.13 12.32 -14.49
CA ARG A 205 21.40 12.10 -13.77
C ARG A 205 21.75 13.23 -12.81
N THR A 206 21.63 14.48 -13.24
CA THR A 206 21.98 15.66 -12.43
C THR A 206 21.13 15.74 -11.15
N LYS A 207 19.85 15.36 -11.24
CA LYS A 207 18.96 15.24 -10.07
C LYS A 207 19.48 14.16 -9.11
N VAL A 208 19.85 12.99 -9.62
CA VAL A 208 20.41 11.91 -8.80
C VAL A 208 21.70 12.37 -8.11
N GLU A 209 22.66 12.91 -8.86
CA GLU A 209 23.92 13.43 -8.31
C GLU A 209 23.69 14.46 -7.19
N ARG A 210 22.73 15.38 -7.36
CA ARG A 210 22.39 16.39 -6.37
C ARG A 210 21.83 15.79 -5.07
N TYR A 211 20.95 14.80 -5.16
CA TYR A 211 20.36 14.17 -3.97
C TYR A 211 21.38 13.33 -3.20
N PHE A 212 22.33 12.71 -3.89
CA PHE A 212 23.38 11.91 -3.28
C PHE A 212 24.62 12.72 -2.86
N LEU A 213 24.65 14.01 -3.17
CA LEU A 213 25.76 14.89 -2.80
C LEU A 213 25.96 14.91 -1.28
N GLY A 214 27.20 14.65 -0.84
CA GLY A 214 27.56 14.63 0.58
C GLY A 214 27.24 13.31 1.31
N ILE A 215 26.49 12.39 0.70
CA ILE A 215 26.24 11.06 1.29
C ILE A 215 27.50 10.21 1.16
N SER A 216 27.91 9.55 2.25
CA SER A 216 29.13 8.73 2.23
C SER A 216 29.00 7.55 1.26
N LYS A 217 30.08 7.28 0.49
CA LYS A 217 30.15 6.14 -0.45
C LYS A 217 29.80 4.79 0.20
N ARG A 218 30.08 4.62 1.49
CA ARG A 218 29.67 3.43 2.26
C ARG A 218 28.16 3.28 2.32
N ASP A 219 27.44 4.35 2.63
CA ASP A 219 25.97 4.32 2.74
C ASP A 219 25.34 4.12 1.35
N ILE A 220 25.91 4.72 0.29
CA ILE A 220 25.48 4.51 -1.10
C ILE A 220 25.71 3.05 -1.54
N ARG A 221 26.87 2.46 -1.24
CA ARG A 221 27.16 1.05 -1.57
C ARG A 221 26.20 0.09 -0.87
N ARG A 222 25.84 0.36 0.39
CA ARG A 222 24.86 -0.42 1.12
C ARG A 222 23.46 -0.31 0.51
N LEU A 223 23.07 0.90 0.12
CA LEU A 223 21.81 1.11 -0.60
C LEU A 223 21.81 0.35 -1.92
N TYR A 224 22.89 0.47 -2.72
CA TYR A 224 23.03 -0.27 -3.97
C TYR A 224 22.92 -1.78 -3.75
N ALA A 225 23.60 -2.33 -2.73
CA ALA A 225 23.54 -3.76 -2.44
C ALA A 225 22.11 -4.27 -2.19
N ARG A 226 21.23 -3.46 -1.56
CA ARG A 226 19.81 -3.81 -1.38
C ARG A 226 19.03 -3.83 -2.70
N PHE A 227 19.31 -2.89 -3.60
CA PHE A 227 18.58 -2.74 -4.87
C PHE A 227 19.31 -3.33 -6.09
N GLU A 228 20.43 -4.02 -5.89
CA GLU A 228 21.26 -4.56 -6.97
C GLU A 228 20.46 -5.50 -7.88
N GLY A 229 19.56 -6.30 -7.29
CA GLY A 229 18.63 -7.15 -8.02
C GLY A 229 17.74 -6.35 -8.97
N ASP A 230 17.14 -5.24 -8.52
CA ASP A 230 16.30 -4.38 -9.35
C ASP A 230 17.11 -3.76 -10.50
N PHE A 231 18.35 -3.32 -10.24
CA PHE A 231 19.23 -2.79 -11.30
C PHE A 231 19.49 -3.83 -12.39
N LYS A 232 19.89 -5.04 -11.99
CA LYS A 232 20.26 -6.12 -12.92
C LYS A 232 19.05 -6.66 -13.67
N LEU A 233 17.95 -6.93 -12.96
CA LEU A 233 16.78 -7.58 -13.52
C LEU A 233 16.12 -6.76 -14.62
N PHE A 234 16.16 -5.43 -14.50
CA PHE A 234 15.49 -4.51 -15.43
C PHE A 234 16.46 -3.74 -16.34
N GLY A 235 17.73 -4.16 -16.42
CA GLY A 235 18.70 -3.59 -17.36
C GLY A 235 19.17 -2.16 -17.04
N TYR A 236 18.99 -1.69 -15.80
CA TYR A 236 19.50 -0.40 -15.38
C TYR A 236 21.01 -0.44 -15.16
N GLN A 237 21.69 0.63 -15.59
CA GLN A 237 23.13 0.74 -15.40
C GLN A 237 23.47 0.93 -13.92
N LYS A 238 24.50 0.24 -13.45
CA LYS A 238 25.04 0.47 -12.10
C LYS A 238 25.49 1.95 -11.99
N PRO A 239 25.14 2.66 -10.89
CA PRO A 239 25.42 4.09 -10.78
C PRO A 239 26.88 4.36 -10.40
N GLU A 240 27.83 3.99 -11.25
CA GLU A 240 29.27 4.10 -10.98
C GLU A 240 29.70 5.55 -10.69
N PHE A 241 29.01 6.53 -11.27
CA PHE A 241 29.24 7.95 -10.99
C PHE A 241 28.99 8.36 -9.52
N LEU A 242 28.27 7.56 -8.73
CA LEU A 242 28.10 7.75 -7.28
C LEU A 242 29.04 6.87 -6.45
N LEU A 243 29.60 5.82 -7.04
CA LEU A 243 30.33 4.76 -6.33
C LEU A 243 31.84 4.87 -6.48
N ASN A 244 32.31 5.53 -7.55
CA ASN A 244 33.70 5.82 -7.87
C ASN A 244 34.29 6.87 -6.94
#